data_AF-A0A9E5IEQ4-F1
#
_entry.id   AF-A0A9E5IEQ4-F1
#
_cell.length_a   1.000
_cell.length_b   1.000
_cell.length_c   1.000
_cell.angle_alpha   90.00
_cell.angle_beta   90.00
_cell.angle_gamma   90.00
#
_symmetry.space_group_name_H-M   'P 1'
#
loop_
_entity.id
_entity.type
_entity.pdbx_description
1 polymer ?
#
loop_
_entity_poly.entity_id
_entity_poly.type
_entity_poly.pdbx_seq_one_letter_code
_entity_poly.pdbx_strand_id
1 'polypeptide(L)'
;MSKPGLILIGAGGHARSCIDVIEQQGQYQIAGLVGLAEQKHTQQLGYAVIASDDALVELAKSYQYAFITIGQIQTAEHRLRLYRQAAQCGFQFPVIIAPTAHVSRHASIGAGSIVMQAARFRFGAQALTSLVTGPHPSQCAPASIPALTASSLLAEADLRSVLL
;
A
#
# COMPACT_ATOMS: atom_id res chain seq x y z
N MET A 1 -3.58 24.98 3.80
CA MET A 1 -4.51 24.07 3.09
C MET A 1 -4.58 22.78 3.88
N SER A 2 -5.77 22.23 4.12
CA SER A 2 -5.93 20.94 4.81
C SER A 2 -5.40 19.81 3.92
N LYS A 3 -4.68 18.85 4.51
CA LYS A 3 -4.19 17.65 3.79
C LYS A 3 -5.36 16.68 3.58
N PRO A 4 -5.43 15.97 2.44
CA PRO A 4 -6.43 14.92 2.24
C PRO A 4 -6.29 13.81 3.28
N GLY A 5 -7.43 13.31 3.77
CA GLY A 5 -7.49 12.18 4.69
C GLY A 5 -7.14 10.87 4.01
N LEU A 6 -6.30 10.06 4.66
CA LEU A 6 -5.86 8.75 4.19
C LEU A 6 -6.21 7.68 5.21
N ILE A 7 -6.92 6.64 4.77
CA ILE A 7 -7.21 5.45 5.57
C ILE A 7 -6.16 4.38 5.34
N LEU A 8 -5.65 3.76 6.40
CA LEU A 8 -4.71 2.65 6.29
C LEU A 8 -5.43 1.33 6.54
N ILE A 9 -5.42 0.44 5.55
CA ILE A 9 -6.05 -0.87 5.64
C ILE A 9 -4.99 -1.90 6.05
N GLY A 10 -5.00 -2.23 7.33
CA GLY A 10 -4.03 -3.09 8.01
C GLY A 10 -3.45 -2.41 9.25
N ALA A 11 -3.63 -3.05 10.42
CA ALA A 11 -3.10 -2.57 11.71
C ALA A 11 -1.90 -3.41 12.23
N GLY A 12 -1.18 -4.08 11.32
CA GLY A 12 -0.04 -4.94 11.64
C GLY A 12 1.31 -4.23 11.73
N GLY A 13 2.41 -4.99 11.88
CA GLY A 13 3.77 -4.44 11.99
C GLY A 13 4.20 -3.60 10.78
N HIS A 14 3.81 -3.99 9.56
CA HIS A 14 4.12 -3.24 8.33
C HIS A 14 3.47 -1.85 8.31
N ALA A 15 2.31 -1.68 8.96
CA ALA A 15 1.62 -0.40 9.04
C ALA A 15 2.46 0.67 9.74
N ARG A 16 3.26 0.30 10.75
CA ARG A 16 4.15 1.23 11.46
C ARG A 16 5.17 1.87 10.52
N SER A 17 5.80 1.07 9.66
CA SER A 17 6.75 1.57 8.66
C SER A 17 6.08 2.45 7.62
N CYS A 18 4.85 2.11 7.19
CA CYS A 18 4.10 2.94 6.26
C CYS A 18 3.71 4.29 6.87
N ILE A 19 3.26 4.30 8.14
CA ILE A 19 2.90 5.52 8.88
C ILE A 19 4.08 6.50 8.87
N ASP A 20 5.27 6.03 9.26
CA ASP A 20 6.48 6.86 9.32
C ASP A 20 6.78 7.55 7.98
N VAL A 21 6.72 6.81 6.87
CA VAL A 21 6.97 7.36 5.53
C VAL A 21 5.87 8.34 5.10
N ILE A 22 4.60 8.06 5.41
CA ILE A 22 3.47 8.95 5.08
C ILE A 22 3.60 10.27 5.82
N GLU A 23 3.94 10.21 7.11
CA GLU A 23 4.14 11.40 7.95
C GLU A 23 5.28 12.26 7.42
N GLN A 24 6.41 11.64 7.07
CA GLN A 24 7.58 12.34 6.51
C GLN A 24 7.30 12.91 5.12
N GLN A 25 6.58 12.19 4.25
CA GLN A 25 6.14 12.71 2.95
C GLN A 25 5.25 13.94 3.13
N GLY A 26 4.42 13.95 4.17
CA GLY A 26 3.64 15.10 4.58
C GLY A 26 2.51 15.50 3.61
N GLN A 27 2.17 14.68 2.62
CA GLN A 27 1.11 14.98 1.64
C GLN A 27 -0.29 14.57 2.10
N TYR A 28 -0.39 13.59 3.00
CA TYR A 28 -1.66 13.06 3.50
C TYR A 28 -1.75 13.21 5.02
N GLN A 29 -2.97 13.26 5.53
CA GLN A 29 -3.25 13.14 6.96
C GLN A 29 -3.85 11.76 7.22
N ILE A 30 -3.20 10.95 8.05
CA ILE A 30 -3.72 9.62 8.38
C ILE A 30 -4.96 9.80 9.27
N ALA A 31 -6.11 9.34 8.78
CA ALA A 31 -7.38 9.47 9.49
C ALA A 31 -7.60 8.33 10.50
N GLY A 32 -7.04 7.16 10.23
CA GLY A 32 -7.13 5.99 11.11
C GLY A 32 -6.78 4.71 10.38
N LEU A 33 -6.74 3.61 11.14
CA LEU A 33 -6.49 2.28 10.62
C LEU A 33 -7.77 1.44 10.55
N VAL A 34 -7.79 0.52 9.60
CA VAL A 34 -8.74 -0.59 9.49
C VAL A 34 -7.99 -1.86 9.86
N GLY A 35 -8.57 -2.68 10.72
CA GLY A 35 -7.95 -3.93 11.18
C GLY A 35 -8.98 -4.98 11.56
N LEU A 36 -8.53 -6.06 12.18
CA LEU A 36 -9.43 -7.10 12.68
C LEU A 36 -10.34 -6.55 13.79
N ALA A 37 -11.48 -7.20 14.00
CA ALA A 37 -12.44 -6.79 15.03
C ALA A 37 -11.80 -6.76 16.43
N GLU A 38 -10.90 -7.70 16.74
CA GLU A 38 -10.18 -7.72 18.03
C GLU A 38 -9.17 -6.58 18.18
N GLN A 39 -8.74 -5.97 17.06
CA GLN A 39 -7.80 -4.85 17.06
C GLN A 39 -8.52 -3.49 17.17
N LYS A 40 -9.86 -3.46 17.14
CA LYS A 40 -10.62 -2.23 17.40
C LYS A 40 -10.20 -1.69 18.76
N HIS A 41 -9.94 -0.38 18.82
CA HIS A 41 -9.41 0.35 19.99
C HIS A 41 -7.90 0.19 20.27
N THR A 42 -7.16 -0.61 19.48
CA THR A 42 -5.69 -0.57 19.53
C THR A 42 -5.18 0.66 18.77
N GLN A 43 -3.95 1.07 19.10
CA GLN A 43 -3.27 2.17 18.42
C GLN A 43 -1.94 1.71 17.82
N GLN A 44 -1.60 2.23 16.65
CA GLN A 44 -0.28 2.11 16.04
C GLN A 44 0.30 3.50 15.86
N LEU A 45 1.40 3.80 16.56
CA LEU A 45 2.09 5.10 16.51
C LEU A 45 1.14 6.30 16.72
N GLY A 46 0.19 6.18 17.65
CA GLY A 46 -0.78 7.24 17.97
C GLY A 46 -2.04 7.27 17.11
N TYR A 47 -2.12 6.45 16.06
CA TYR A 47 -3.33 6.32 15.23
C TYR A 47 -4.18 5.13 15.66
N ALA A 48 -5.48 5.36 15.87
CA ALA A 48 -6.41 4.34 16.31
C ALA A 48 -6.92 3.46 15.16
N VAL A 49 -7.21 2.20 15.48
CA VAL A 49 -8.03 1.34 14.62
C VAL A 49 -9.49 1.76 14.77
N ILE A 50 -9.99 2.47 13.76
CA ILE A 50 -11.33 3.08 13.77
C ILE A 50 -12.41 2.15 13.20
N ALA A 51 -12.02 1.13 12.44
CA ALA A 51 -12.97 0.25 11.75
C ALA A 51 -12.41 -1.15 11.47
N SER A 52 -13.31 -2.05 11.07
CA SER A 52 -12.97 -3.35 10.48
C SER A 52 -13.22 -3.36 8.98
N ASP A 53 -12.74 -4.40 8.29
CA ASP A 53 -12.85 -4.56 6.84
C ASP A 53 -14.29 -4.44 6.32
N ASP A 54 -15.29 -4.81 7.14
CA ASP A 54 -16.72 -4.72 6.77
C ASP A 54 -17.21 -3.27 6.59
N ALA A 55 -16.54 -2.31 7.22
CA ALA A 55 -16.93 -0.90 7.20
C ALA A 55 -16.25 -0.10 6.08
N LEU A 56 -15.52 -0.76 5.17
CA LEU A 56 -14.86 -0.10 4.04
C LEU A 56 -15.82 0.73 3.18
N VAL A 57 -17.05 0.25 2.98
CA VAL A 57 -18.08 0.95 2.21
C VAL A 57 -18.47 2.28 2.86
N GLU A 58 -18.64 2.32 4.18
CA GLU A 58 -18.97 3.55 4.91
C GLU A 58 -17.76 4.50 4.96
N LEU A 59 -16.55 3.96 5.09
CA LEU A 59 -15.33 4.76 5.06
C LEU A 59 -15.12 5.41 3.68
N ALA A 60 -15.47 4.74 2.59
CA ALA A 60 -15.33 5.28 1.23
C ALA A 60 -16.24 6.50 0.99
N LYS A 61 -17.33 6.64 1.75
CA LYS A 61 -18.20 7.84 1.70
C LYS A 61 -17.54 9.04 2.38
N SER A 62 -16.69 8.79 3.38
CA SER A 62 -16.04 9.84 4.19
C SER A 62 -14.63 10.18 3.70
N TYR A 63 -13.92 9.21 3.12
CA TYR A 63 -12.53 9.32 2.72
C TYR A 63 -12.34 8.86 1.28
N GLN A 64 -11.64 9.67 0.50
CA GLN A 64 -11.33 9.34 -0.89
C GLN A 64 -10.13 8.39 -1.02
N TYR A 65 -9.14 8.50 -0.12
CA TYR A 65 -7.88 7.77 -0.24
C TYR A 65 -7.76 6.64 0.78
N ALA A 66 -7.28 5.49 0.31
CA ALA A 66 -6.89 4.37 1.16
C ALA A 66 -5.54 3.81 0.76
N PHE A 67 -4.82 3.22 1.71
CA PHE A 67 -3.55 2.56 1.47
C PHE A 67 -3.49 1.21 2.19
N ILE A 68 -3.10 0.15 1.47
CA ILE A 68 -3.02 -1.20 2.04
C ILE A 68 -1.69 -1.38 2.76
N THR A 69 -1.73 -1.53 4.07
CA THR A 69 -0.58 -1.66 4.98
C THR A 69 -0.42 -3.06 5.54
N ILE A 70 -1.13 -4.05 5.00
CA ILE A 70 -0.92 -5.45 5.34
C ILE A 70 0.35 -5.96 4.66
N GLY A 71 1.27 -6.49 5.46
CA GLY A 71 2.48 -7.15 4.97
C GLY A 71 2.16 -8.50 4.30
N GLN A 72 3.11 -9.01 3.53
CA GLN A 72 2.99 -10.33 2.90
C GLN A 72 3.59 -11.40 3.83
N ILE A 73 2.81 -12.41 4.17
CA ILE A 73 3.29 -13.63 4.80
C ILE A 73 2.91 -14.77 3.85
N GLN A 74 3.92 -15.42 3.24
CA GLN A 74 3.80 -16.54 2.30
C GLN A 74 3.12 -16.22 0.96
N THR A 75 1.94 -15.59 0.93
CA THR A 75 1.19 -15.30 -0.31
C THR A 75 0.65 -13.86 -0.36
N ALA A 76 0.53 -13.31 -1.57
CA ALA A 76 -0.01 -11.96 -1.82
C ALA A 76 -1.54 -11.89 -1.88
N GLU A 77 -2.23 -13.02 -1.77
CA GLU A 77 -3.67 -13.15 -2.02
C GLU A 77 -4.52 -12.27 -1.10
N HIS A 78 -4.18 -12.27 0.20
CA HIS A 78 -4.91 -11.49 1.20
C HIS A 78 -4.88 -9.99 0.89
N ARG A 79 -3.70 -9.51 0.49
CA ARG A 79 -3.46 -8.11 0.14
C ARG A 79 -4.19 -7.72 -1.14
N LEU A 80 -4.16 -8.59 -2.16
CA LEU A 80 -4.86 -8.37 -3.42
C LEU A 80 -6.39 -8.35 -3.24
N ARG A 81 -6.91 -9.23 -2.39
CA ARG A 81 -8.35 -9.28 -2.05
C ARG A 81 -8.81 -7.96 -1.45
N LEU A 82 -8.11 -7.46 -0.43
CA LEU A 82 -8.46 -6.20 0.23
C LEU A 82 -8.32 -5.00 -0.69
N TYR A 83 -7.27 -4.96 -1.51
CA TYR A 83 -7.14 -3.94 -2.54
C TYR A 83 -8.35 -3.91 -3.48
N ARG A 84 -8.76 -5.07 -4.00
CA ARG A 84 -9.93 -5.17 -4.89
C ARG A 84 -11.21 -4.72 -4.20
N GLN A 85 -11.43 -5.15 -2.95
CA GLN A 85 -12.60 -4.74 -2.16
C GLN A 85 -12.63 -3.23 -1.97
N ALA A 86 -11.51 -2.62 -1.54
CA ALA A 86 -11.42 -1.18 -1.37
C ALA A 86 -11.55 -0.43 -2.71
N ALA A 87 -10.99 -0.94 -3.80
CA ALA A 87 -11.16 -0.36 -5.13
C ALA A 87 -12.62 -0.38 -5.59
N GLN A 88 -13.34 -1.49 -5.33
CA GLN A 88 -14.77 -1.61 -5.63
C GLN A 88 -15.62 -0.65 -4.79
N CYS A 89 -15.17 -0.29 -3.58
CA CYS A 89 -15.81 0.73 -2.75
C CYS A 89 -15.56 2.16 -3.27
N GLY A 90 -14.66 2.36 -4.25
CA GLY A 90 -14.36 3.66 -4.84
C GLY A 90 -13.13 4.37 -4.27
N PHE A 91 -12.33 3.69 -3.44
CA PHE A 91 -11.10 4.28 -2.92
C PHE A 91 -10.06 4.52 -4.02
N GLN A 92 -9.33 5.62 -3.88
CA GLN A 92 -8.13 5.91 -4.64
C GLN A 92 -6.90 5.51 -3.84
N PHE A 93 -5.91 4.91 -4.51
CA PHE A 93 -4.70 4.42 -3.88
C PHE A 93 -3.51 5.30 -4.26
N PRO A 94 -3.03 6.16 -3.35
CA PRO A 94 -1.92 7.04 -3.66
C PRO A 94 -0.62 6.25 -3.82
N VAL A 95 0.33 6.85 -4.54
CA VAL A 95 1.73 6.42 -4.51
C VAL A 95 2.43 7.21 -3.41
N ILE A 96 3.04 6.49 -2.47
CA ILE A 96 3.75 7.09 -1.34
C ILE A 96 5.24 6.91 -1.60
N ILE A 97 6.01 7.99 -1.54
CA ILE A 97 7.45 7.95 -1.77
C ILE A 97 8.13 8.67 -0.63
N ALA A 98 9.03 7.96 0.07
CA ALA A 98 9.84 8.56 1.12
C ALA A 98 10.67 9.73 0.56
N PRO A 99 10.80 10.85 1.28
CA PRO A 99 11.59 12.00 0.81
C PRO A 99 13.05 11.68 0.49
N THR A 100 13.62 10.64 1.12
CA THR A 100 15.00 10.20 0.91
C THR A 100 15.16 9.17 -0.21
N ALA A 101 14.06 8.71 -0.83
CA ALA A 101 14.12 7.71 -1.89
C ALA A 101 14.55 8.35 -3.23
N HIS A 102 15.46 7.68 -3.94
CA HIS A 102 15.81 8.05 -5.31
C HIS A 102 14.98 7.25 -6.29
N VAL A 103 14.07 7.91 -7.01
CA VAL A 103 13.26 7.31 -8.07
C VAL A 103 13.68 7.93 -9.41
N SER A 104 14.07 7.10 -10.36
CA SER A 104 14.39 7.56 -11.72
C SER A 104 13.18 8.22 -12.37
N ARG A 105 13.38 9.31 -13.10
CA ARG A 105 12.33 9.96 -13.92
C ARG A 105 11.74 9.07 -15.00
N HIS A 106 12.41 7.95 -15.31
CA HIS A 106 11.97 6.95 -16.29
C HIS A 106 11.27 5.76 -15.64
N ALA A 107 11.15 5.72 -14.30
CA ALA A 107 10.46 4.66 -13.59
C ALA A 107 8.94 4.93 -13.57
N SER A 108 8.15 3.86 -13.68
CA SER A 108 6.71 3.87 -13.50
C SER A 108 6.35 3.18 -12.18
N ILE A 109 5.61 3.87 -11.31
CA ILE A 109 5.14 3.32 -10.02
C ILE A 109 3.61 3.24 -10.07
N GLY A 110 3.08 2.05 -9.77
CA GLY A 110 1.63 1.79 -9.78
C GLY A 110 0.92 2.31 -8.53
N ALA A 111 -0.38 2.58 -8.65
CA ALA A 111 -1.24 3.03 -7.55
C ALA A 111 -1.18 2.06 -6.35
N GLY A 112 -1.16 2.60 -5.14
CA GLY A 112 -1.07 1.79 -3.90
C GLY A 112 0.32 1.22 -3.61
N SER A 113 1.36 1.74 -4.27
CA SER A 113 2.76 1.41 -3.98
C SER A 113 3.34 2.39 -2.98
N ILE A 114 4.26 1.90 -2.14
CA ILE A 114 5.08 2.70 -1.23
C ILE A 114 6.56 2.45 -1.48
N VAL A 115 7.33 3.53 -1.59
CA VAL A 115 8.80 3.50 -1.67
C VAL A 115 9.35 3.95 -0.33
N MET A 116 10.02 3.05 0.37
CA MET A 116 10.56 3.28 1.72
C MET A 116 11.87 4.08 1.71
N GLN A 117 12.28 4.56 2.89
CA GLN A 117 13.56 5.23 3.16
C GLN A 117 14.76 4.42 2.63
N ALA A 118 15.71 5.10 1.97
CA ALA A 118 17.01 4.59 1.49
C ALA A 118 17.04 3.17 0.88
N ALA A 119 16.12 2.85 -0.04
CA ALA A 119 16.36 1.80 -1.02
C ALA A 119 17.08 2.40 -2.24
N ARG A 120 18.33 1.97 -2.51
CA ARG A 120 19.09 2.41 -3.70
C ARG A 120 18.57 1.65 -4.92
N PHE A 121 17.64 2.23 -5.68
CA PHE A 121 17.20 1.67 -6.97
C PHE A 121 18.19 2.03 -8.07
N ARG A 122 18.95 1.04 -8.55
CA ARG A 122 19.83 1.17 -9.71
C ARG A 122 19.00 1.03 -11.00
N PHE A 123 19.47 1.63 -12.10
CA PHE A 123 18.92 1.43 -13.44
C PHE A 123 18.73 -0.06 -13.74
N GLY A 124 17.50 -0.47 -14.06
CA GLY A 124 17.13 -1.87 -14.30
C GLY A 124 16.63 -2.67 -13.08
N ALA A 125 16.65 -2.10 -11.87
CA ALA A 125 16.12 -2.77 -10.68
C ALA A 125 14.59 -2.66 -10.59
N GLN A 126 13.92 -3.78 -10.35
CA GLN A 126 12.51 -3.83 -9.94
C GLN A 126 12.45 -3.64 -8.42
N ALA A 127 11.58 -2.74 -7.97
CA ALA A 127 11.50 -2.41 -6.56
C ALA A 127 10.86 -3.54 -5.74
N LEU A 128 11.37 -3.78 -4.53
CA LEU A 128 10.65 -4.54 -3.51
C LEU A 128 9.47 -3.69 -3.08
N THR A 129 8.41 -3.89 -3.85
CA THR A 129 7.20 -3.13 -3.76
C THR A 129 6.24 -4.04 -3.03
N SER A 130 5.55 -3.51 -2.04
CA SER A 130 4.19 -3.97 -1.85
C SER A 130 3.44 -3.53 -3.13
N LEU A 131 3.56 -4.30 -4.22
CA LEU A 131 2.85 -4.08 -5.49
C LEU A 131 1.48 -4.70 -5.34
N VAL A 132 0.43 -3.90 -5.37
CA VAL A 132 -0.74 -4.36 -6.12
C VAL A 132 -0.61 -3.65 -7.46
N THR A 133 0.12 -4.28 -8.38
CA THR A 133 0.09 -3.89 -9.79
C THR A 133 -1.34 -4.10 -10.29
N GLY A 134 -2.15 -3.05 -10.26
CA GLY A 134 -3.37 -2.95 -11.05
C GLY A 134 -3.18 -1.89 -12.13
N PRO A 135 -3.55 -2.12 -13.39
CA PRO A 135 -3.66 -1.03 -14.36
C PRO A 135 -4.85 -0.13 -14.00
N HIS A 136 -4.93 1.04 -14.65
CA HIS A 136 -6.07 1.94 -14.52
C HIS A 136 -7.40 1.18 -14.76
N PRO A 137 -8.46 1.37 -13.95
CA PRO A 137 -9.69 0.55 -13.99
C PRO A 137 -10.41 0.56 -15.35
N SER A 138 -10.11 1.52 -16.22
CA SER A 138 -10.65 1.60 -17.58
C SER A 138 -9.94 0.73 -18.63
N GLN A 139 -8.88 -0.02 -18.27
CA GLN A 139 -8.00 -0.68 -19.25
C GLN A 139 -7.70 -2.16 -18.97
N CYS A 140 -8.54 -2.91 -18.23
CA CYS A 140 -8.22 -4.31 -17.92
C CYS A 140 -9.29 -5.34 -18.32
N ALA A 141 -8.87 -6.35 -19.08
CA ALA A 141 -9.57 -7.64 -19.24
C ALA A 141 -9.18 -8.59 -18.09
N PRO A 142 -10.10 -9.46 -17.60
CA PRO A 142 -9.95 -10.20 -16.34
C PRO A 142 -8.83 -11.27 -16.29
N ALA A 143 -8.15 -11.56 -17.40
CA ALA A 143 -7.21 -12.69 -17.52
C ALA A 143 -5.73 -12.38 -17.17
N SER A 144 -5.34 -11.11 -17.01
CA SER A 144 -3.92 -10.70 -16.92
C SER A 144 -3.37 -10.53 -15.50
N ILE A 145 -4.15 -10.87 -14.46
CA ILE A 145 -3.80 -10.63 -13.06
C ILE A 145 -2.72 -11.59 -12.49
N PRO A 146 -2.64 -12.89 -12.86
CA PRO A 146 -1.64 -13.82 -12.31
C PRO A 146 -0.18 -13.52 -12.72
N ALA A 147 0.02 -12.99 -13.93
CA ALA A 147 1.36 -12.74 -14.49
C ALA A 147 2.09 -11.57 -13.83
N LEU A 148 1.34 -10.57 -13.35
CA LEU A 148 1.88 -9.37 -12.71
C LEU A 148 2.36 -9.67 -11.28
N THR A 149 1.66 -10.56 -10.56
CA THR A 149 2.07 -11.08 -9.24
C THR A 149 3.33 -11.96 -9.31
N ALA A 150 3.56 -12.68 -10.41
CA ALA A 150 4.79 -13.46 -10.60
C ALA A 150 6.03 -12.58 -10.75
N SER A 151 5.88 -11.39 -11.35
CA SER A 151 6.98 -10.43 -11.51
C SER A 151 7.38 -9.79 -10.17
N SER A 152 6.43 -9.51 -9.28
CA SER A 152 6.73 -9.07 -7.91
C SER A 152 7.39 -10.16 -7.06
N LEU A 153 7.06 -11.45 -7.29
CA LEU A 153 7.69 -12.59 -6.61
C LEU A 153 9.15 -12.80 -7.03
N LEU A 154 9.47 -12.60 -8.32
CA LEU A 154 10.85 -12.68 -8.82
C LEU A 154 11.71 -11.54 -8.27
N ALA A 155 11.16 -10.32 -8.14
CA ALA A 155 11.86 -9.20 -7.52
C ALA A 155 12.14 -9.41 -6.01
N GLU A 156 11.27 -10.12 -5.28
CA GLU A 156 11.51 -10.51 -3.88
C GLU A 156 12.58 -11.60 -3.75
N ALA A 157 12.64 -12.55 -4.70
CA ALA A 157 13.65 -13.60 -4.72
C ALA A 157 15.06 -13.06 -5.05
N ASP A 158 15.16 -12.15 -6.02
CA ASP A 158 16.43 -11.53 -6.43
C ASP A 158 17.04 -10.65 -5.31
N LEU A 159 16.21 -10.02 -4.47
CA LEU A 159 16.71 -9.22 -3.34
C LEU A 159 17.31 -10.10 -2.23
N ARG A 160 16.83 -11.35 -2.07
CA ARG A 160 17.41 -12.31 -1.11
C ARG A 160 18.78 -12.82 -1.55
N SER A 161 19.06 -12.90 -2.85
CA SER A 161 20.39 -13.28 -3.37
C SER A 161 21.43 -12.16 -3.37
N VAL A 162 21.03 -10.90 -3.13
CA VAL A 162 21.94 -9.75 -3.05
C VAL A 162 22.22 -9.33 -1.59
N LEU A 163 21.42 -9.83 -0.63
CA LEU A 163 21.54 -9.53 0.80
C LEU A 163 22.06 -10.71 1.65
N LEU A 164 22.45 -11.82 1.01
CA LEU A 164 23.25 -12.93 1.58
C LEU A 164 24.56 -13.04 0.80
#